data_AF-A0AAE0XSN2-F1
#
_entry.id   AF-A0AAE0XSN2-F1
#
_cell.length_a   1.000
_cell.length_b   1.000
_cell.length_c   1.000
_cell.angle_alpha   90.00
_cell.angle_beta   90.00
_cell.angle_gamma   90.00
#
_symmetry.space_group_name_H-M   'P 1'
#
loop_
_entity.id
_entity.type
_entity.pdbx_description
1 polymer ?
#
loop_
_entity_poly.entity_id
_entity_poly.type
_entity_poly.pdbx_seq_one_letter_code
_entity_poly.pdbx_strand_id
1 'polypeptide(L)'
;MKVTFFICLSLALLAVTTVNSKGHITRPSFDEFLCVLDDNIDWMGPNLFNGADPELIASSLTMAADLSELSQVLYMEGEQEKLFIAALDAISNGDKKALVDMGMPAKSWHKVHSTFQRLLGSGFQV
;
A
#
# COMPACT_ATOMS: atom_id res chain seq x y z
N MET A 1 44.03 42.80 -17.02
CA MET A 1 43.34 41.50 -16.89
C MET A 1 43.31 41.13 -15.42
N LYS A 2 42.14 41.15 -14.79
CA LYS A 2 41.89 40.60 -13.46
C LYS A 2 40.50 39.99 -13.50
N VAL A 3 40.41 38.67 -13.34
CA VAL A 3 39.26 38.04 -12.68
C VAL A 3 39.80 36.84 -11.89
N THR A 4 39.74 36.99 -10.57
CA THR A 4 39.78 35.95 -9.54
C THR A 4 38.33 35.56 -9.25
N PHE A 5 38.00 34.30 -8.96
CA PHE A 5 36.92 33.85 -8.04
C PHE A 5 36.95 32.30 -8.03
N PHE A 6 37.57 31.66 -7.03
CA PHE A 6 37.00 31.17 -5.76
C PHE A 6 35.86 30.13 -5.87
N ILE A 7 36.14 28.99 -5.23
CA ILE A 7 35.37 27.76 -5.08
C ILE A 7 34.25 27.94 -4.04
N CYS A 8 33.06 27.39 -4.29
CA CYS A 8 32.07 26.93 -3.30
C CYS A 8 31.06 26.03 -4.04
N LEU A 9 31.16 24.70 -3.95
CA LEU A 9 30.53 23.85 -2.92
C LEU A 9 29.06 24.22 -2.66
N SER A 10 28.13 23.49 -3.28
CA SER A 10 26.78 23.28 -2.77
C SER A 10 26.12 22.07 -3.45
N LEU A 11 25.83 21.07 -2.61
CA LEU A 11 24.75 20.08 -2.70
C LEU A 11 24.69 19.24 -4.00
N ALA A 12 25.13 17.99 -4.01
CA ALA A 12 24.51 16.88 -3.28
C ALA A 12 22.97 16.97 -3.26
N LEU A 13 22.35 16.78 -4.42
CA LEU A 13 21.09 16.04 -4.46
C LEU A 13 21.33 14.82 -5.34
N LEU A 14 21.46 13.68 -4.66
CA LEU A 14 21.37 12.35 -5.23
C LEU A 14 20.10 12.30 -6.09
N ALA A 15 20.25 12.48 -7.40
CA ALA A 15 19.35 11.86 -8.35
C ALA A 15 19.69 10.36 -8.37
N VAL A 16 19.33 9.65 -7.30
CA VAL A 16 19.09 8.21 -7.37
C VAL A 16 17.71 8.06 -8.01
N THR A 17 17.61 8.46 -9.28
CA THR A 17 16.66 7.86 -10.20
C THR A 17 17.36 6.60 -10.71
N THR A 18 17.44 5.60 -9.85
CA THR A 18 17.86 4.27 -10.26
C THR A 18 16.81 3.73 -11.23
N VAL A 19 17.20 3.72 -12.51
CA VAL A 19 16.96 2.65 -13.47
C VAL A 19 15.48 2.30 -13.72
N ASN A 20 14.96 2.92 -14.79
CA ASN A 20 14.17 2.29 -15.85
C ASN A 20 13.97 0.76 -15.75
N SER A 21 12.73 0.32 -15.56
CA SER A 21 12.16 -0.70 -16.45
C SER A 21 10.65 -0.46 -16.50
N LYS A 22 10.03 -0.67 -17.66
CA LYS A 22 8.58 -0.93 -17.72
C LYS A 22 8.30 -2.30 -17.07
N GLY A 23 8.58 -2.41 -15.77
CA GLY A 23 8.11 -3.53 -14.96
C GLY A 23 6.61 -3.38 -14.90
N HIS A 24 5.87 -4.31 -15.50
CA HIS A 24 4.45 -4.44 -15.19
C HIS A 24 4.35 -4.54 -13.67
N ILE A 25 3.73 -3.55 -13.02
CA ILE A 25 3.41 -3.68 -11.59
C ILE A 25 2.41 -4.81 -11.52
N THR A 26 2.90 -6.00 -11.18
CA THR A 26 2.08 -7.18 -11.07
C THR A 26 1.30 -7.08 -9.77
N ARG A 27 -0.02 -7.24 -9.89
CA ARG A 27 -0.89 -7.45 -8.73
C ARG A 27 -0.27 -8.52 -7.82
N PRO A 28 -0.29 -8.35 -6.49
CA PRO A 28 0.17 -9.39 -5.58
C PRO A 28 -0.59 -10.70 -5.82
N SER A 29 0.09 -11.83 -5.66
CA SER A 29 -0.56 -13.14 -5.74
C SER A 29 -1.42 -13.40 -4.49
N PHE A 30 -2.25 -14.45 -4.57
CA PHE A 30 -2.98 -14.97 -3.42
C PHE A 30 -2.06 -15.23 -2.22
N ASP A 31 -0.95 -15.94 -2.42
CA ASP A 31 0.00 -16.26 -1.34
C ASP A 31 0.65 -15.00 -0.75
N GLU A 32 0.92 -13.98 -1.56
CA GLU A 32 1.48 -12.72 -1.09
C GLU A 32 0.48 -11.96 -0.20
N PHE A 33 -0.80 -11.93 -0.60
CA PHE A 33 -1.86 -11.33 0.22
C PHE A 33 -2.09 -12.12 1.50
N LEU A 34 -2.22 -13.44 1.40
CA LEU A 34 -2.44 -14.30 2.56
C LEU A 34 -1.30 -14.15 3.56
N CYS A 35 -0.05 -14.12 3.09
CA CYS A 35 1.10 -13.90 3.96
C CYS A 35 1.04 -12.54 4.68
N VAL A 36 0.60 -11.46 4.02
CA VAL A 36 0.40 -10.16 4.68
C VAL A 36 -0.72 -10.23 5.71
N LEU A 37 -1.84 -10.86 5.35
CA LEU A 37 -3.01 -10.99 6.20
C LEU A 37 -2.70 -11.82 7.44
N ASP A 38 -2.02 -12.96 7.34
CA ASP A 38 -1.65 -13.78 8.51
C ASP A 38 -0.87 -13.00 9.57
N ASP A 39 0.05 -12.12 9.14
CA ASP A 39 0.85 -11.28 10.03
C ASP A 39 0.06 -10.12 10.66
N ASN A 40 -1.13 -9.81 10.12
CA ASN A 40 -1.84 -8.56 10.35
C ASN A 40 -3.36 -8.72 10.54
N ILE A 41 -3.87 -9.94 10.62
CA ILE A 41 -5.31 -10.20 10.58
C ILE A 41 -6.02 -9.61 11.79
N ASP A 42 -5.35 -9.58 12.94
CA ASP A 42 -5.88 -9.00 14.18
C ASP A 42 -6.27 -7.53 14.03
N TRP A 43 -5.64 -6.79 13.11
CA TRP A 43 -6.00 -5.40 12.81
C TRP A 43 -6.78 -5.28 11.50
N MET A 44 -6.31 -5.91 10.42
CA MET A 44 -6.93 -5.78 9.10
C MET A 44 -8.31 -6.42 9.04
N GLY A 45 -8.46 -7.61 9.62
CA GLY A 45 -9.70 -8.38 9.59
C GLY A 45 -10.88 -7.56 10.12
N PRO A 46 -10.91 -7.22 11.42
CA PRO A 46 -12.04 -6.50 11.99
C PRO A 46 -12.18 -5.06 11.45
N ASN A 47 -11.07 -4.34 11.22
CA ASN A 47 -11.14 -2.91 10.89
C ASN A 47 -11.41 -2.65 9.41
N LEU A 48 -10.82 -3.45 8.51
CA LEU A 48 -10.87 -3.18 7.07
C LEU A 48 -11.80 -4.14 6.32
N PHE A 49 -11.96 -5.37 6.82
CA PHE A 49 -12.60 -6.45 6.05
C PHE A 49 -13.77 -7.12 6.80
N ASN A 50 -14.38 -6.42 7.76
CA ASN A 50 -15.56 -6.90 8.50
C ASN A 50 -15.38 -8.28 9.16
N GLY A 51 -14.15 -8.61 9.58
CA GLY A 51 -13.82 -9.90 10.17
C GLY A 51 -13.90 -11.09 9.20
N ALA A 52 -13.87 -10.85 7.89
CA ALA A 52 -13.87 -11.89 6.88
C ALA A 52 -12.65 -12.82 7.02
N ASP A 53 -12.81 -14.04 6.52
CA ASP A 53 -11.75 -15.05 6.52
C ASP A 53 -10.52 -14.59 5.69
N PRO A 54 -9.28 -14.77 6.18
CA PRO A 54 -8.07 -14.34 5.47
C PRO A 54 -7.93 -14.90 4.06
N GLU A 55 -8.33 -16.16 3.82
CA GLU A 55 -8.24 -16.77 2.49
C GLU A 55 -9.26 -16.12 1.55
N LEU A 56 -10.48 -15.84 2.05
CA LEU A 56 -11.49 -15.13 1.28
C LEU A 56 -11.03 -13.70 0.93
N ILE A 57 -10.42 -12.98 1.87
CA ILE A 57 -9.88 -11.64 1.62
C ILE A 57 -8.77 -11.70 0.57
N ALA A 58 -7.81 -12.62 0.70
CA ALA A 58 -6.69 -12.77 -0.23
C ALA A 58 -7.17 -13.10 -1.66
N SER A 59 -8.13 -14.02 -1.77
CA SER A 59 -8.75 -14.38 -3.04
C SER A 59 -9.46 -13.17 -3.67
N SER A 60 -10.25 -12.45 -2.87
CA SER A 60 -11.02 -11.29 -3.34
C SER A 60 -10.11 -10.15 -3.79
N LEU A 61 -9.03 -9.84 -3.05
CA LEU A 61 -8.05 -8.81 -3.43
C LEU A 61 -7.29 -9.16 -4.72
N THR A 62 -7.09 -10.45 -4.98
CA THR A 62 -6.45 -10.91 -6.22
C THR A 62 -7.37 -10.70 -7.42
N MET A 63 -8.67 -10.93 -7.26
CA MET A 63 -9.66 -10.96 -8.34
C MET A 63 -10.35 -9.62 -8.59
N ALA A 64 -10.72 -8.90 -7.53
CA ALA A 64 -11.55 -7.71 -7.62
C ALA A 64 -10.90 -6.61 -8.47
N ALA A 65 -11.66 -6.03 -9.40
CA ALA A 65 -11.20 -4.93 -10.22
C ALA A 65 -11.19 -3.60 -9.46
N ASP A 66 -12.15 -3.44 -8.54
CA ASP A 66 -12.40 -2.20 -7.82
C ASP A 66 -12.94 -2.44 -6.40
N LEU A 67 -13.05 -1.35 -5.63
CA LEU A 67 -13.57 -1.37 -4.28
C LEU A 67 -15.03 -1.81 -4.19
N SER A 68 -15.86 -1.51 -5.19
CA SER A 68 -17.28 -1.90 -5.16
C SER A 68 -17.42 -3.42 -5.23
N GLU A 69 -16.68 -4.08 -6.12
CA GLU A 69 -16.67 -5.54 -6.24
C GLU A 69 -16.11 -6.18 -4.95
N LEU A 70 -14.99 -5.65 -4.43
CA LEU A 70 -14.39 -6.13 -3.19
C LEU A 70 -15.38 -6.03 -2.02
N SER A 71 -16.04 -4.89 -1.87
CA SER A 71 -16.97 -4.63 -0.77
C SER A 71 -18.20 -5.51 -0.83
N GLN A 72 -18.70 -5.79 -2.04
CA GLN A 72 -19.81 -6.72 -2.25
C GLN A 72 -19.46 -8.15 -1.83
N VAL A 73 -18.26 -8.64 -2.16
CA VAL A 73 -17.82 -10.00 -1.82
C VAL A 73 -17.54 -10.16 -0.33
N LEU A 74 -16.92 -9.15 0.28
CA LEU A 74 -16.52 -9.18 1.68
C LEU A 74 -17.59 -8.64 2.64
N TYR A 75 -18.76 -8.26 2.13
CA TYR A 75 -19.81 -7.60 2.91
C TYR A 75 -19.26 -6.43 3.72
N MET A 76 -18.41 -5.61 3.10
CA MET A 76 -17.93 -4.37 3.71
C MET A 76 -19.07 -3.37 3.68
N GLU A 77 -19.32 -2.75 4.83
CA GLU A 77 -20.32 -1.69 4.95
C GLU A 77 -19.60 -0.35 5.16
N GLY A 78 -20.33 0.76 5.07
CA GLY A 78 -19.77 2.08 4.81
C GLY A 78 -18.70 2.60 5.80
N GLU A 79 -18.46 1.98 6.95
CA GLU A 79 -17.29 2.29 7.80
C GLU A 79 -16.03 1.56 7.33
N GLN A 80 -16.12 0.26 7.06
CA GLN A 80 -15.00 -0.55 6.57
C GLN A 80 -14.51 -0.07 5.21
N GLU A 81 -15.42 0.31 4.31
CA GLU A 81 -15.06 0.92 3.02
C GLU A 81 -14.25 2.20 3.23
N LYS A 82 -14.69 3.10 4.12
CA LYS A 82 -13.97 4.35 4.43
C LYS A 82 -12.61 4.09 5.04
N LEU A 83 -12.50 3.13 5.95
CA LEU A 83 -11.24 2.75 6.56
C LEU A 83 -10.30 2.14 5.52
N PHE A 84 -10.80 1.30 4.61
CA PHE A 84 -10.01 0.73 3.54
C PHE A 84 -9.51 1.82 2.56
N ILE A 85 -10.37 2.76 2.16
CA ILE A 85 -9.98 3.93 1.35
C ILE A 85 -8.90 4.74 2.07
N ALA A 86 -9.10 5.06 3.35
CA ALA A 86 -8.12 5.82 4.13
C ALA A 86 -6.78 5.08 4.25
N ALA A 87 -6.80 3.75 4.38
CA ALA A 87 -5.59 2.94 4.38
C ALA A 87 -4.87 3.00 3.02
N LEU A 88 -5.59 2.89 1.91
CA LEU A 88 -5.01 3.00 0.57
C LEU A 88 -4.44 4.40 0.30
N ASP A 89 -5.12 5.46 0.74
CA ASP A 89 -4.61 6.84 0.65
C ASP A 89 -3.33 7.01 1.47
N ALA A 90 -3.29 6.48 2.70
CA ALA A 90 -2.09 6.51 3.53
C ALA A 90 -0.92 5.75 2.86
N ILE A 91 -1.20 4.60 2.24
CA ILE A 91 -0.20 3.82 1.50
C ILE A 91 0.31 4.60 0.29
N SER A 92 -0.59 5.18 -0.50
CA SER A 92 -0.25 5.97 -1.70
C SER A 92 0.63 7.19 -1.37
N ASN A 93 0.36 7.84 -0.24
CA ASN A 93 1.12 8.99 0.24
C ASN A 93 2.38 8.62 1.06
N GLY A 94 2.63 7.34 1.31
CA GLY A 94 3.73 6.90 2.18
C GLY A 94 3.55 7.28 3.66
N ASP A 95 2.32 7.56 4.10
CA ASP A 95 2.00 7.97 5.46
C ASP A 95 1.90 6.76 6.40
N LYS A 96 3.07 6.32 6.87
CA LYS A 96 3.18 5.26 7.88
C LYS A 96 2.40 5.60 9.16
N LYS A 97 2.38 6.88 9.56
CA LYS A 97 1.79 7.26 10.85
C LYS A 97 0.28 7.07 10.81
N ALA A 98 -0.39 7.45 9.72
CA ALA A 98 -1.82 7.24 9.55
C ALA A 98 -2.23 5.77 9.72
N LEU A 99 -1.53 4.83 9.08
CA LEU A 99 -1.82 3.40 9.24
C LEU A 99 -1.58 2.89 10.68
N VAL A 100 -0.52 3.38 11.34
CA VAL A 100 -0.25 3.01 12.74
C VAL A 100 -1.34 3.54 13.66
N ASP A 101 -1.83 4.75 13.43
CA ASP A 101 -2.95 5.33 14.18
C ASP A 101 -4.26 4.57 13.94
N MET A 102 -4.39 3.87 12.80
CA MET A 102 -5.48 2.93 12.49
C MET A 102 -5.29 1.52 13.07
N GLY A 103 -4.21 1.27 13.82
CA GLY A 103 -3.94 0.00 14.48
C GLY A 103 -2.97 -0.93 13.76
N MET A 104 -2.37 -0.51 12.63
CA MET A 104 -1.33 -1.31 11.98
C MET A 104 -0.08 -1.41 12.89
N PRO A 105 0.46 -2.61 13.14
CA PRO A 105 1.73 -2.76 13.84
C PRO A 105 2.85 -2.03 13.09
N ALA A 106 3.62 -1.17 13.78
CA ALA A 106 4.66 -0.34 13.14
C ALA A 106 5.75 -1.14 12.39
N LYS A 107 5.96 -2.41 12.78
CA LYS A 107 6.88 -3.36 12.11
C LYS A 107 6.35 -3.85 10.76
N SER A 108 5.02 -3.85 10.56
CA SER A 108 4.36 -4.38 9.37
C SER A 108 4.41 -3.41 8.18
N TRP A 109 4.80 -2.15 8.40
CA TRP A 109 4.83 -1.08 7.40
C TRP A 109 5.41 -1.52 6.05
N HIS A 110 6.62 -2.07 6.02
CA HIS A 110 7.29 -2.41 4.76
C HIS A 110 6.52 -3.47 3.95
N LYS A 111 5.92 -4.45 4.65
CA LYS A 111 5.17 -5.54 4.02
C LYS A 111 3.81 -5.03 3.52
N VAL A 112 3.07 -4.31 4.36
CA VAL A 112 1.76 -3.73 4.02
C VAL A 112 1.92 -2.73 2.87
N HIS A 113 2.84 -1.77 3.00
CA HIS A 113 3.06 -0.75 2.00
C HIS A 113 3.46 -1.35 0.64
N SER A 114 4.44 -2.27 0.60
CA SER A 114 4.88 -2.83 -0.68
C SER A 114 3.80 -3.68 -1.37
N THR A 115 3.03 -4.47 -0.62
CA THR A 115 1.94 -5.29 -1.17
C THR A 115 0.79 -4.42 -1.68
N PHE A 116 0.29 -3.48 -0.88
CA PHE A 116 -0.86 -2.66 -1.28
C PHE A 116 -0.48 -1.57 -2.31
N GLN A 117 0.76 -1.09 -2.33
CA GLN A 117 1.23 -0.22 -3.42
C GLN A 117 1.24 -0.96 -4.77
N ARG A 118 1.56 -2.27 -4.77
CA ARG A 118 1.43 -3.11 -5.98
C ARG A 118 -0.03 -3.36 -6.37
N LEU A 119 -0.95 -3.47 -5.40
CA LEU A 119 -2.38 -3.53 -5.68
C LEU A 119 -2.84 -2.26 -6.42
N LEU A 120 -2.51 -1.08 -5.88
CA LEU A 120 -2.82 0.21 -6.50
C LEU A 120 -2.19 0.32 -7.90
N GLY A 121 -0.93 -0.06 -8.05
CA GLY A 121 -0.23 -0.03 -9.34
C GLY A 121 -0.72 -1.07 -10.34
N SER A 122 -1.53 -2.07 -9.93
CA SER A 122 -2.13 -3.06 -10.82
C SER A 122 -3.37 -2.56 -11.56
N GLY A 123 -3.83 -1.33 -11.26
CA GLY A 123 -5.05 -0.76 -11.83
C GLY A 123 -6.31 -1.00 -11.00
N PHE A 124 -6.17 -1.41 -9.73
CA PHE A 124 -7.29 -1.46 -8.78
C PHE A 124 -7.89 -0.06 -8.59
N GLN A 125 -9.20 0.06 -8.75
CA GLN A 125 -9.90 1.35 -8.67
C GLN A 125 -10.55 1.52 -7.29
N VAL A 126 -10.36 2.72 -6.71
CA VAL A 126 -10.91 3.13 -5.41
C VAL A 126 -12.09 4.07 -5.64
#